data_AF-A0A7D5MVF4-F1
#
_entry.id   AF-A0A7D5MVF4-F1
#
_cell.length_a   1.000
_cell.length_b   1.000
_cell.length_c   1.000
_cell.angle_alpha   90.00
_cell.angle_beta   90.00
_cell.angle_gamma   90.00
#
_symmetry.space_group_name_H-M   'P 1'
#
loop_
_entity.id
_entity.type
_entity.pdbx_description
1 polymer ?
#
loop_
_entity_poly.entity_id
_entity_poly.type
_entity_poly.pdbx_seq_one_letter_code
_entity_poly.pdbx_strand_id
1 'polypeptide(L)'
;MYRIYRYSRMLCFLLAVAILIPYSVRATANSTASSSNNSSNSPVEICYNQTYALCATARCFMLNDIAYCTCNVKHGKSISGSFDYGRNKNICTINAQGARNGYMVSLYSLPLVLLGPRGNKAMYTCPGETSSGVYAQCDGGVCFRSSQGQTFPGYNKPIRPNQIICACPVTVASPGAASGYQIPGPYPCQRSFFKNCSSTYSNTDTGSTVYSGAPQGDIYALSRLLYGYTPDFNVCESPETATQP
;
A
#
# COMPACT_ATOMS: atom_id res chain seq x y z
N MET A 1 -21.99 58.06 7.24
CA MET A 1 -21.72 58.34 5.82
C MET A 1 -22.24 57.19 4.97
N TYR A 2 -23.46 57.32 4.47
CA TYR A 2 -24.11 56.36 3.57
C TYR A 2 -23.87 56.78 2.13
N ARG A 3 -23.38 55.87 1.27
CA ARG A 3 -23.34 56.10 -0.18
C ARG A 3 -24.39 55.22 -0.86
N ILE A 4 -25.39 55.92 -1.36
CA ILE A 4 -26.47 55.45 -2.23
C ILE A 4 -25.90 55.35 -3.65
N TYR A 5 -26.15 54.24 -4.34
CA TYR A 5 -26.27 54.22 -5.80
C TYR A 5 -27.45 53.34 -6.20
N ARG A 6 -28.39 53.97 -6.92
CA ARG A 6 -29.60 53.38 -7.52
C ARG A 6 -29.41 53.30 -9.04
N TYR A 7 -30.25 52.45 -9.65
CA TYR A 7 -30.62 52.33 -11.07
C TYR A 7 -29.62 51.57 -11.96
N SER A 8 -30.01 50.72 -12.92
CA SER A 8 -31.34 50.48 -13.51
C SER A 8 -31.42 49.11 -14.23
N ARG A 9 -32.63 48.57 -14.17
CA ARG A 9 -33.33 47.49 -14.92
C ARG A 9 -32.84 47.09 -16.33
N MET A 10 -32.90 45.78 -16.62
CA MET A 10 -33.60 45.16 -17.79
C MET A 10 -33.53 43.62 -17.66
N LEU A 11 -34.55 42.94 -17.10
CA LEU A 11 -35.64 42.22 -17.80
C LEU A 11 -35.29 41.67 -19.20
N CYS A 12 -35.15 40.35 -19.31
CA CYS A 12 -35.57 39.58 -20.48
C CYS A 12 -36.22 38.27 -20.03
N PHE A 13 -37.39 38.00 -20.60
CA PHE A 13 -38.36 36.97 -20.27
C PHE A 13 -37.96 35.58 -20.79
N LEU A 14 -38.21 34.58 -19.93
CA LEU A 14 -38.83 33.26 -20.16
C LEU A 14 -38.79 32.61 -21.56
N LEU A 15 -38.36 31.34 -21.59
CA LEU A 15 -39.15 30.23 -22.14
C LEU A 15 -38.62 28.88 -21.60
N ALA A 16 -39.32 28.34 -20.61
CA ALA A 16 -39.17 26.96 -20.16
C ALA A 16 -40.12 26.09 -21.00
N VAL A 17 -39.57 25.16 -21.79
CA VAL A 17 -40.35 24.14 -22.51
C VAL A 17 -40.29 22.86 -21.69
N ALA A 18 -41.39 22.54 -21.01
CA ALA A 18 -41.62 21.24 -20.39
C ALA A 18 -42.03 20.24 -21.48
N ILE A 19 -41.16 19.27 -21.78
CA ILE A 19 -41.47 18.15 -22.67
C ILE A 19 -41.86 16.95 -21.80
N LEU A 20 -43.16 16.62 -21.82
CA LEU A 20 -43.72 15.36 -21.33
C LEU A 20 -43.73 14.36 -22.50
N ILE A 21 -42.99 13.25 -22.40
CA ILE A 21 -43.14 12.08 -23.29
C ILE A 21 -43.11 10.80 -22.44
N PRO A 22 -44.05 9.85 -22.69
CA PRO A 22 -44.44 8.78 -21.77
C PRO A 22 -43.50 7.58 -21.70
N TYR A 23 -43.58 6.89 -20.56
CA TYR A 23 -43.07 5.54 -20.31
C TYR A 23 -43.54 4.55 -21.39
N SER A 24 -42.60 3.81 -21.98
CA SER A 24 -42.90 2.52 -22.62
C SER A 24 -41.86 1.49 -22.18
N VAL A 25 -42.33 0.53 -21.40
CA VAL A 25 -41.59 -0.67 -21.01
C VAL A 25 -41.49 -1.59 -22.23
N ARG A 26 -40.28 -1.99 -22.61
CA ARG A 26 -40.04 -3.18 -23.44
C ARG A 26 -38.98 -4.04 -22.81
N ALA A 27 -39.43 -5.11 -22.18
CA ALA A 27 -38.63 -6.27 -21.86
C ALA A 27 -38.25 -6.99 -23.16
N THR A 28 -36.97 -7.23 -23.37
CA THR A 28 -36.48 -8.28 -24.28
C THR A 28 -35.49 -9.13 -23.50
N ALA A 29 -35.84 -10.42 -23.40
CA ALA A 29 -35.05 -11.44 -22.75
C ALA A 29 -34.04 -12.04 -23.75
N ASN A 30 -32.98 -12.60 -23.16
CA ASN A 30 -32.04 -13.58 -23.69
C ASN A 30 -31.04 -13.16 -24.78
N SER A 31 -29.81 -12.97 -24.31
CA SER A 31 -28.68 -13.74 -24.84
C SER A 31 -27.80 -14.15 -23.66
N THR A 32 -28.07 -15.35 -23.15
CA THR A 32 -27.20 -16.13 -22.28
C THR A 32 -25.91 -16.47 -23.03
N ALA A 33 -24.94 -15.57 -22.97
CA ALA A 33 -23.54 -15.96 -23.09
C ALA A 33 -23.10 -16.43 -21.71
N SER A 34 -23.15 -17.75 -21.53
CA SER A 34 -22.60 -18.47 -20.38
C SER A 34 -21.14 -18.05 -20.16
N SER A 35 -20.91 -17.08 -19.29
CA SER A 35 -19.64 -16.97 -18.59
C SER A 35 -19.77 -17.86 -17.36
N SER A 36 -19.22 -19.06 -17.49
CA SER A 36 -18.95 -19.97 -16.40
C SER A 36 -18.27 -19.21 -15.26
N ASN A 37 -19.04 -18.83 -14.24
CA ASN A 37 -18.53 -18.36 -12.95
C ASN A 37 -17.88 -19.55 -12.23
N ASN A 38 -16.68 -19.91 -12.68
CA ASN A 38 -15.69 -20.52 -11.79
C ASN A 38 -14.99 -19.35 -11.09
N SER A 39 -15.66 -18.76 -10.11
CA SER A 39 -15.03 -17.85 -9.16
C SER A 39 -14.13 -18.66 -8.23
N SER A 40 -12.98 -19.10 -8.76
CA SER A 40 -11.83 -19.33 -7.90
C SER A 40 -11.45 -17.97 -7.35
N ASN A 41 -11.87 -17.64 -6.13
CA ASN A 41 -11.40 -16.44 -5.46
C ASN A 41 -9.88 -16.57 -5.32
N SER A 42 -9.15 -15.88 -6.18
CA SER A 42 -7.70 -15.79 -6.08
C SER A 42 -7.38 -15.15 -4.73
N PRO A 43 -6.41 -15.67 -3.95
CA PRO A 43 -6.03 -15.07 -2.67
C PRO A 43 -5.41 -13.67 -2.83
N VAL A 44 -5.16 -13.26 -4.07
CA VAL A 44 -4.51 -12.02 -4.46
C VAL A 44 -5.25 -11.36 -5.62
N GLU A 45 -5.17 -10.03 -5.67
CA GLU A 45 -5.64 -9.21 -6.78
C GLU A 45 -4.44 -8.60 -7.51
N ILE A 46 -4.44 -8.68 -8.84
CA ILE A 46 -3.42 -8.05 -9.69
C ILE A 46 -4.01 -6.82 -10.35
N CYS A 47 -3.45 -5.66 -10.06
CA CYS A 47 -3.85 -4.39 -10.64
C CYS A 47 -2.93 -4.05 -11.82
N TYR A 48 -3.52 -3.62 -12.94
CA TYR A 48 -2.80 -3.33 -14.17
C TYR A 48 -2.89 -1.85 -14.51
N ASN A 49 -1.75 -1.28 -14.93
CA ASN A 49 -1.67 0.08 -15.47
C ASN A 49 -2.22 1.16 -14.51
N GLN A 50 -1.94 1.01 -13.21
CA GLN A 50 -2.36 1.98 -12.19
C GLN A 50 -1.14 2.60 -11.52
N THR A 51 -1.31 3.82 -11.01
CA THR A 51 -0.35 4.44 -10.10
C THR A 51 -0.64 4.00 -8.68
N TYR A 52 0.38 3.57 -7.95
CA TYR A 52 0.26 3.03 -6.59
C TYR A 52 1.47 3.44 -5.74
N ALA A 53 1.41 3.20 -4.44
CA ALA A 53 2.53 3.37 -3.53
C ALA A 53 3.25 2.04 -3.29
N LEU A 54 4.56 2.01 -3.41
CA LEU A 54 5.40 0.84 -3.07
C LEU A 54 6.05 1.07 -1.71
N CYS A 55 5.49 0.42 -0.68
CA CYS A 55 5.98 0.51 0.70
C CYS A 55 6.93 -0.60 1.11
N ALA A 56 7.18 -1.63 0.28
CA ALA A 56 7.95 -2.83 0.65
C ALA A 56 9.39 -2.58 1.17
N THR A 57 9.92 -1.36 1.02
CA THR A 57 11.25 -0.97 1.53
C THR A 57 11.20 0.28 2.42
N ALA A 58 10.00 0.64 2.86
CA ALA A 58 9.74 1.88 3.59
C ALA A 58 10.22 1.80 5.03
N ARG A 59 10.74 2.94 5.48
CA ARG A 59 10.89 3.27 6.90
C ARG A 59 9.64 4.04 7.32
N CYS A 60 9.19 3.80 8.54
CA CYS A 60 7.94 4.36 9.05
C CYS A 60 8.16 5.07 10.38
N PHE A 61 7.34 6.09 10.61
CA PHE A 61 7.24 6.80 11.87
C PHE A 61 5.99 6.36 12.61
N MET A 62 6.12 5.96 13.87
CA MET A 62 4.98 5.61 14.71
C MET A 62 4.32 6.85 15.29
N LEU A 63 3.00 6.95 15.12
CA LEU A 63 2.17 7.98 15.73
C LEU A 63 0.82 7.38 16.09
N ASN A 64 0.55 7.26 17.40
CA ASN A 64 -0.69 6.72 17.96
C ASN A 64 -1.08 5.36 17.34
N ASP A 65 -0.17 4.38 17.44
CA ASP A 65 -0.35 3.01 16.94
C ASP A 65 -0.52 2.87 15.41
N ILE A 66 -0.33 3.95 14.65
CA ILE A 66 -0.31 3.93 13.19
C ILE A 66 1.12 4.17 12.70
N ALA A 67 1.58 3.34 11.77
CA ALA A 67 2.85 3.54 11.10
C ALA A 67 2.67 4.40 9.85
N TYR A 68 3.25 5.60 9.86
CA TYR A 68 3.27 6.49 8.71
C TYR A 68 4.55 6.26 7.90
N CYS A 69 4.42 5.56 6.78
CA CYS A 69 5.54 5.06 5.99
C CYS A 69 5.79 5.92 4.75
N THR A 70 7.06 6.22 4.47
CA THR A 70 7.45 6.88 3.21
C THR A 70 7.62 5.85 2.11
N CYS A 71 6.69 5.88 1.15
CA CYS A 71 6.60 4.90 0.07
C CYS A 71 6.90 5.56 -1.27
N ASN A 72 7.38 4.77 -2.22
CA ASN A 72 7.69 5.30 -3.56
C ASN A 72 6.46 5.23 -4.45
N VAL A 73 6.15 6.32 -5.15
CA VAL A 73 5.10 6.31 -6.18
C VAL A 73 5.61 5.52 -7.39
N LYS A 74 4.82 4.53 -7.80
CA LYS A 74 5.09 3.65 -8.94
C LYS A 74 3.88 3.61 -9.86
N HIS A 75 4.11 3.13 -11.08
CA HIS A 75 3.06 2.94 -12.07
C HIS A 75 3.29 1.62 -12.80
N GLY A 76 2.21 0.89 -13.09
CA GLY A 76 2.25 -0.34 -13.87
C GLY A 76 1.51 -1.48 -13.20
N LYS A 77 2.12 -2.67 -13.23
CA LYS A 77 1.57 -3.90 -12.64
C LYS A 77 1.90 -3.97 -11.15
N SER A 78 0.91 -4.30 -10.33
CA SER A 78 1.06 -4.50 -8.88
C SER A 78 0.13 -5.60 -8.39
N ILE A 79 0.35 -6.08 -7.16
CA ILE A 79 -0.42 -7.15 -6.52
C ILE A 79 -0.68 -6.80 -5.05
N SER A 80 -1.76 -7.32 -4.49
CA SER A 80 -2.11 -7.20 -3.07
C SER A 80 -2.96 -8.39 -2.65
N GLY A 81 -3.06 -8.66 -1.35
CA GLY A 81 -4.04 -9.60 -0.83
C GLY A 81 -5.46 -9.26 -1.30
N SER A 82 -6.22 -10.26 -1.70
CA SER A 82 -7.59 -10.03 -2.16
C SER A 82 -8.48 -9.67 -0.99
N PHE A 83 -9.29 -8.63 -1.17
CA PHE A 83 -10.42 -8.33 -0.31
C PHE A 83 -11.51 -7.63 -1.12
N ASP A 84 -12.75 -7.93 -0.76
CA ASP A 84 -13.94 -7.30 -1.33
C ASP A 84 -14.51 -6.28 -0.36
N TYR A 85 -14.96 -5.15 -0.89
CA TYR A 85 -15.70 -4.13 -0.13
C TYR A 85 -16.95 -3.69 -0.91
N GLY A 86 -18.09 -4.22 -0.52
CA GLY A 86 -19.33 -4.03 -1.28
C GLY A 86 -19.30 -4.80 -2.61
N ARG A 87 -20.21 -4.45 -3.52
CA ARG A 87 -20.47 -5.26 -4.71
C ARG A 87 -19.43 -4.99 -5.82
N ASN A 88 -18.71 -6.04 -6.23
CA ASN A 88 -17.73 -6.05 -7.33
C ASN A 88 -16.63 -5.00 -7.17
N LYS A 89 -16.15 -4.84 -5.94
CA LYS A 89 -15.23 -3.78 -5.54
C LYS A 89 -14.11 -4.42 -4.74
N ASN A 90 -12.90 -4.29 -5.25
CA ASN A 90 -11.70 -4.85 -4.66
C ASN A 90 -10.60 -3.78 -4.58
N ILE A 91 -9.42 -4.19 -4.14
CA ILE A 91 -8.29 -3.28 -3.95
C ILE A 91 -7.88 -2.50 -5.21
N CYS A 92 -7.99 -3.12 -6.40
CA CYS A 92 -7.68 -2.44 -7.66
C CYS A 92 -8.72 -1.36 -7.99
N THR A 93 -9.97 -1.54 -7.59
CA THR A 93 -11.02 -0.53 -7.71
C THR A 93 -10.77 0.66 -6.77
N ILE A 94 -10.36 0.42 -5.52
CA ILE A 94 -9.97 1.49 -4.57
C ILE A 94 -8.83 2.31 -5.16
N ASN A 95 -7.76 1.64 -5.60
CA ASN A 95 -6.58 2.34 -6.10
C ASN A 95 -6.87 3.13 -7.38
N ALA A 96 -7.69 2.60 -8.29
CA ALA A 96 -8.16 3.32 -9.48
C ALA A 96 -8.92 4.61 -9.12
N GLN A 97 -9.79 4.54 -8.11
CA GLN A 97 -10.55 5.71 -7.63
C GLN A 97 -9.64 6.75 -6.97
N GLY A 98 -8.57 6.32 -6.30
CA GLY A 98 -7.61 7.21 -5.63
C GLY A 98 -7.00 8.26 -6.56
N ALA A 99 -6.77 7.92 -7.84
CA ALA A 99 -6.22 8.86 -8.82
C ALA A 99 -7.03 10.16 -8.96
N ARG A 100 -8.37 10.07 -8.85
CA ARG A 100 -9.28 11.24 -8.93
C ARG A 100 -9.58 11.85 -7.57
N ASN A 101 -9.34 11.11 -6.49
CA ASN A 101 -9.73 11.47 -5.12
C ASN A 101 -8.55 11.87 -4.23
N GLY A 102 -7.36 12.07 -4.80
CA GLY A 102 -6.21 12.58 -4.03
C GLY A 102 -5.49 11.53 -3.18
N TYR A 103 -5.71 10.23 -3.41
CA TYR A 103 -5.00 9.17 -2.69
C TYR A 103 -4.41 8.10 -3.62
N MET A 104 -3.62 7.20 -3.05
CA MET A 104 -3.13 5.96 -3.65
C MET A 104 -3.26 4.85 -2.62
N VAL A 105 -3.22 3.61 -3.08
CA VAL A 105 -3.09 2.44 -2.22
C VAL A 105 -1.65 1.93 -2.29
N SER A 106 -1.15 1.45 -1.15
CA SER A 106 0.08 0.71 -1.08
C SER A 106 -0.12 -0.72 -1.59
N LEU A 107 0.57 -1.06 -2.67
CA LEU A 107 0.50 -2.36 -3.34
C LEU A 107 1.92 -2.89 -3.55
N TYR A 108 2.05 -4.21 -3.61
CA TYR A 108 3.33 -4.84 -3.90
C TYR A 108 3.67 -4.76 -5.39
N SER A 109 4.93 -4.48 -5.63
CA SER A 109 5.65 -4.77 -6.87
C SER A 109 7.11 -5.00 -6.49
N LEU A 110 7.90 -5.60 -7.38
CA LEU A 110 9.27 -5.96 -7.07
C LEU A 110 10.14 -4.72 -6.75
N PRO A 111 10.61 -4.54 -5.51
CA PRO A 111 11.52 -3.44 -5.19
C PRO A 111 12.95 -3.79 -5.66
N LEU A 112 13.40 -3.17 -6.75
CA LEU A 112 14.72 -3.47 -7.36
C LEU A 112 15.91 -3.34 -6.40
N VAL A 113 15.78 -2.52 -5.35
CA VAL A 113 16.82 -2.34 -4.33
C VAL A 113 17.05 -3.59 -3.46
N LEU A 114 16.14 -4.57 -3.48
CA LEU A 114 16.28 -5.84 -2.76
C LEU A 114 16.89 -6.97 -3.62
N LEU A 115 17.11 -6.75 -4.91
CA LEU A 115 17.55 -7.81 -5.82
C LEU A 115 19.05 -8.10 -5.71
N GLY A 116 19.43 -9.35 -5.60
CA GLY A 116 20.83 -9.76 -5.74
C GLY A 116 21.28 -9.78 -7.21
N PRO A 117 22.54 -9.45 -7.53
CA PRO A 117 23.58 -8.83 -6.70
C PRO A 117 23.57 -7.28 -6.75
N ARG A 118 22.61 -6.66 -7.44
CA ARG A 118 22.65 -5.22 -7.80
C ARG A 118 22.01 -4.30 -6.76
N GLY A 119 21.15 -4.84 -5.91
CA GLY A 119 20.41 -4.14 -4.88
C GLY A 119 21.29 -3.78 -3.69
N ASN A 120 20.97 -2.66 -3.04
CA ASN A 120 21.69 -2.13 -1.88
C ASN A 120 20.91 -2.28 -0.57
N LYS A 121 19.83 -3.09 -0.58
CA LYS A 121 19.05 -3.48 0.59
C LYS A 121 18.88 -5.00 0.59
N ALA A 122 18.49 -5.52 1.74
CA ALA A 122 18.20 -6.93 1.95
C ALA A 122 16.94 -7.11 2.79
N MET A 123 16.30 -8.27 2.66
CA MET A 123 15.26 -8.71 3.56
C MET A 123 15.90 -9.37 4.78
N TYR A 124 15.66 -8.82 5.95
CA TYR A 124 16.11 -9.38 7.22
C TYR A 124 15.02 -10.26 7.79
N THR A 125 15.34 -11.54 8.00
CA THR A 125 14.42 -12.51 8.59
C THR A 125 14.45 -12.40 10.11
N CYS A 126 13.31 -12.01 10.69
CA CYS A 126 13.06 -12.01 12.12
C CYS A 126 12.37 -13.33 12.50
N PRO A 127 13.02 -14.26 13.22
CA PRO A 127 12.48 -15.60 13.49
C PRO A 127 11.22 -15.54 14.36
N GLY A 128 10.19 -16.35 14.03
CA GLY A 128 8.93 -16.38 14.76
C GLY A 128 9.05 -16.90 16.20
N GLU A 129 10.04 -17.75 16.46
CA GLU A 129 10.28 -18.32 17.79
C GLU A 129 10.70 -17.28 18.82
N THR A 130 11.52 -16.30 18.42
CA THR A 130 12.18 -15.36 19.34
C THR A 130 11.78 -13.90 19.15
N SER A 131 11.25 -13.53 17.99
CA SER A 131 11.03 -12.12 17.65
C SER A 131 9.78 -11.54 18.29
N SER A 132 9.91 -10.36 18.89
CA SER A 132 8.83 -9.59 19.54
C SER A 132 8.64 -8.19 18.94
N GLY A 133 9.43 -7.84 17.92
CA GLY A 133 9.41 -6.52 17.29
C GLY A 133 8.13 -6.22 16.52
N VAL A 134 7.95 -4.93 16.22
CA VAL A 134 6.83 -4.40 15.45
C VAL A 134 7.23 -4.15 14.00
N TYR A 135 6.32 -4.39 13.07
CA TYR A 135 6.47 -3.96 11.68
C TYR A 135 5.17 -3.36 11.13
N ALA A 136 5.29 -2.51 10.12
CA ALA A 136 4.16 -1.90 9.44
C ALA A 136 3.69 -2.82 8.30
N GLN A 137 2.46 -3.33 8.38
CA GLN A 137 1.83 -4.05 7.27
C GLN A 137 1.15 -3.04 6.36
N CYS A 138 1.84 -2.66 5.29
CA CYS A 138 1.37 -1.63 4.37
C CYS A 138 0.57 -2.16 3.17
N ASP A 139 0.46 -3.47 2.97
CA ASP A 139 -0.36 -3.99 1.87
C ASP A 139 -1.83 -3.55 2.04
N GLY A 140 -2.37 -2.87 1.04
CA GLY A 140 -3.70 -2.26 1.08
C GLY A 140 -3.80 -0.92 1.85
N GLY A 141 -2.71 -0.40 2.43
CA GLY A 141 -2.70 0.86 3.16
C GLY A 141 -2.99 2.09 2.28
N VAL A 142 -3.66 3.11 2.82
CA VAL A 142 -4.05 4.32 2.07
C VAL A 142 -3.02 5.43 2.24
N CYS A 143 -2.70 6.11 1.14
CA CYS A 143 -1.66 7.14 1.05
C CYS A 143 -2.22 8.42 0.45
N PHE A 144 -2.01 9.57 1.11
CA PHE A 144 -2.59 10.85 0.65
C PHE A 144 -1.58 11.65 -0.17
N ARG A 145 -1.99 12.07 -1.38
CA ARG A 145 -1.15 12.85 -2.31
C ARG A 145 -0.79 14.23 -1.76
N SER A 146 -1.58 14.76 -0.82
CA SER A 146 -1.25 16.00 -0.11
C SER A 146 0.06 15.92 0.68
N SER A 147 0.60 14.73 0.95
CA SER A 147 1.90 14.56 1.62
C SER A 147 3.12 14.80 0.72
N GLN A 148 2.95 14.78 -0.60
CA GLN A 148 4.08 14.88 -1.53
C GLN A 148 4.69 16.28 -1.52
N GLY A 149 6.02 16.37 -1.45
CA GLY A 149 6.74 17.65 -1.36
C GLY A 149 6.63 18.34 0.00
N GLN A 150 5.85 17.79 0.94
CA GLN A 150 5.61 18.38 2.25
C GLN A 150 6.59 17.87 3.30
N THR A 151 6.66 18.55 4.43
CA THR A 151 7.23 18.01 5.66
C THR A 151 6.19 17.16 6.38
N PHE A 152 6.59 16.01 6.91
CA PHE A 152 5.71 15.12 7.69
C PHE A 152 6.35 14.82 9.06
N PRO A 153 5.57 14.72 10.16
CA PRO A 153 6.10 14.35 11.46
C PRO A 153 6.97 13.08 11.42
N GLY A 154 8.11 13.10 12.11
CA GLY A 154 9.06 11.98 12.10
C GLY A 154 10.04 11.96 10.92
N TYR A 155 9.91 12.89 9.98
CA TYR A 155 10.82 13.03 8.85
C TYR A 155 11.52 14.39 8.90
N ASN A 156 12.86 14.36 8.88
CA ASN A 156 13.70 15.55 8.96
C ASN A 156 13.92 16.25 7.60
N LYS A 157 13.35 15.70 6.53
CA LYS A 157 13.44 16.23 5.16
C LYS A 157 12.06 16.20 4.52
N PRO A 158 11.77 17.13 3.60
CA PRO A 158 10.57 17.06 2.79
C PRO A 158 10.45 15.72 2.06
N ILE A 159 9.23 15.21 1.97
CA ILE A 159 8.90 14.02 1.20
C ILE A 159 9.19 14.31 -0.28
N ARG A 160 9.97 13.47 -0.94
CA ARG A 160 10.36 13.70 -2.34
C ARG A 160 9.13 13.73 -3.25
N PRO A 161 9.20 14.40 -4.42
CA PRO A 161 8.07 14.46 -5.36
C PRO A 161 7.54 13.10 -5.82
N ASN A 162 8.41 12.07 -5.83
CA ASN A 162 8.06 10.69 -6.17
C ASN A 162 7.83 9.80 -4.94
N GLN A 163 7.66 10.38 -3.77
CA GLN A 163 7.34 9.69 -2.52
C GLN A 163 6.01 10.19 -1.97
N ILE A 164 5.39 9.37 -1.14
CA ILE A 164 4.09 9.62 -0.53
C ILE A 164 4.06 8.98 0.86
N ILE A 165 3.34 9.60 1.81
CA ILE A 165 3.09 9.00 3.12
C ILE A 165 1.85 8.11 3.06
N CYS A 166 2.01 6.87 3.50
CA CYS A 166 0.94 5.90 3.69
C CYS A 166 0.72 5.67 5.18
N ALA A 167 -0.56 5.57 5.59
CA ALA A 167 -0.91 5.08 6.90
C ALA A 167 -1.02 3.55 6.82
N CYS A 168 -0.19 2.85 7.58
CA CYS A 168 -0.14 1.40 7.61
C CYS A 168 -0.51 0.90 9.01
N PRO A 169 -1.40 -0.11 9.12
CA PRO A 169 -1.55 -0.83 10.38
C PRO A 169 -0.23 -1.47 10.79
N VAL A 170 -0.08 -1.68 12.08
CA VAL A 170 1.09 -2.35 12.65
C VAL A 170 0.77 -3.78 13.05
N THR A 171 1.77 -4.63 12.99
CA THR A 171 1.74 -5.98 13.53
C THR A 171 2.83 -6.10 14.58
N VAL A 172 2.45 -6.58 15.77
CA VAL A 172 3.37 -6.94 16.83
C VAL A 172 3.67 -8.42 16.70
N ALA A 173 4.93 -8.79 16.49
CA ALA A 173 5.31 -10.19 16.44
C ALA A 173 5.15 -10.84 17.82
N SER A 174 4.62 -12.06 17.83
CA SER A 174 4.51 -12.88 19.04
C SER A 174 5.61 -13.94 19.00
N PRO A 175 6.53 -13.97 19.97
CA PRO A 175 7.45 -15.09 20.15
C PRO A 175 6.68 -16.42 20.24
N GLY A 176 7.28 -17.49 19.74
CA GLY A 176 6.65 -18.81 19.62
C GLY A 176 5.74 -18.98 18.40
N ALA A 177 5.69 -18.02 17.48
CA ALA A 177 4.94 -18.16 16.24
C ALA A 177 5.60 -19.17 15.29
N ALA A 178 4.77 -19.94 14.57
CA ALA A 178 5.25 -20.95 13.61
C ALA A 178 6.00 -20.36 12.42
N SER A 179 5.88 -19.06 12.16
CA SER A 179 6.57 -18.36 11.09
C SER A 179 7.00 -16.98 11.54
N GLY A 180 8.16 -16.55 11.07
CA GLY A 180 8.69 -15.22 11.30
C GLY A 180 8.11 -14.17 10.35
N TYR A 181 8.74 -13.00 10.37
CA TYR A 181 8.46 -11.92 9.45
C TYR A 181 9.77 -11.40 8.85
N GLN A 182 9.65 -10.60 7.79
CA GLN A 182 10.79 -9.98 7.13
C GLN A 182 10.64 -8.47 7.09
N ILE A 183 11.74 -7.77 7.36
CA ILE A 183 11.84 -6.31 7.26
C ILE A 183 13.02 -5.90 6.35
N PRO A 184 12.89 -4.81 5.56
CA PRO A 184 13.92 -4.33 4.67
C PRO A 184 15.00 -3.57 5.45
N GLY A 185 16.26 -3.97 5.27
CA GLY A 185 17.41 -3.37 5.91
C GLY A 185 18.56 -3.04 4.95
N PRO A 186 19.71 -2.59 5.47
CA PRO A 186 20.89 -2.31 4.66
C PRO A 186 21.51 -3.58 4.05
N TYR A 187 22.17 -3.44 2.90
CA TYR A 187 23.03 -4.47 2.35
C TYR A 187 24.39 -3.85 1.95
N PRO A 188 25.55 -4.48 2.25
CA PRO A 188 25.74 -5.81 2.87
C PRO A 188 25.12 -5.96 4.26
N CYS A 189 24.80 -7.21 4.64
CA CYS A 189 24.10 -7.53 5.88
C CYS A 189 24.83 -6.97 7.11
N GLN A 190 24.09 -6.28 7.95
CA GLN A 190 24.53 -5.73 9.24
C GLN A 190 23.85 -6.45 10.39
N ARG A 191 24.63 -7.17 11.22
CA ARG A 191 24.12 -7.91 12.39
C ARG A 191 23.35 -7.01 13.37
N SER A 192 23.79 -5.76 13.54
CA SER A 192 23.13 -4.79 14.42
C SER A 192 21.71 -4.43 13.98
N PHE A 193 21.33 -4.68 12.72
CA PHE A 193 19.98 -4.39 12.24
C PHE A 193 18.93 -5.40 12.75
N PHE A 194 19.33 -6.61 13.15
CA PHE A 194 18.42 -7.59 13.77
C PHE A 194 17.87 -7.12 15.13
N LYS A 195 18.42 -6.07 15.73
CA LYS A 195 17.83 -5.45 16.93
C LYS A 195 16.37 -5.01 16.70
N ASN A 196 16.00 -4.67 15.45
CA ASN A 196 14.63 -4.31 15.08
C ASN A 196 13.66 -5.50 15.10
N CYS A 197 14.14 -6.73 15.28
CA CYS A 197 13.30 -7.90 15.52
C CYS A 197 12.76 -7.99 16.97
N SER A 198 13.17 -7.06 17.83
CA SER A 198 12.78 -6.98 19.25
C SER A 198 11.95 -5.73 19.55
N SER A 199 10.99 -5.87 20.45
CA SER A 199 10.16 -4.78 20.97
C SER A 199 10.95 -3.68 21.68
N THR A 200 12.19 -3.93 22.09
CA THR A 200 13.05 -2.87 22.66
C THR A 200 13.39 -1.77 21.65
N TYR A 201 13.46 -2.10 20.36
CA TYR A 201 13.86 -1.16 19.31
C TYR A 201 12.76 -0.82 18.32
N SER A 202 11.88 -1.79 18.04
CA SER A 202 10.74 -1.62 17.14
C SER A 202 9.46 -1.89 17.92
N ASN A 203 8.74 -0.84 18.29
CA ASN A 203 7.56 -0.89 19.15
C ASN A 203 6.46 0.05 18.65
N THR A 204 5.33 0.09 19.36
CA THR A 204 4.18 0.91 18.99
C THR A 204 4.23 2.33 19.55
N ASP A 205 5.26 2.67 20.33
CA ASP A 205 5.36 3.99 20.98
C ASP A 205 5.43 5.11 19.95
N THR A 206 4.65 6.17 20.15
CA THR A 206 4.75 7.39 19.34
C THR A 206 6.17 7.92 19.34
N GLY A 207 6.72 8.19 18.16
CA GLY A 207 8.10 8.64 18.00
C GLY A 207 9.06 7.53 17.56
N SER A 208 8.70 6.27 17.74
CA SER A 208 9.55 5.15 17.36
C SER A 208 9.65 5.00 15.83
N THR A 209 10.70 4.31 15.39
CA THR A 209 10.88 3.94 13.98
C THR A 209 10.61 2.46 13.84
N VAL A 210 9.69 2.11 12.95
CA VAL A 210 9.45 0.74 12.49
C VAL A 210 9.71 0.66 10.98
N TYR A 211 9.75 -0.56 10.45
CA TYR A 211 9.93 -0.80 9.02
C TYR A 211 8.67 -1.44 8.45
N SER A 212 8.38 -1.20 7.17
CA SER A 212 7.38 -2.00 6.49
C SER A 212 7.84 -3.44 6.47
N GLY A 213 6.97 -4.36 6.85
CA GLY A 213 7.28 -5.77 6.91
C GLY A 213 6.12 -6.61 6.42
N ALA A 214 6.41 -7.88 6.23
CA ALA A 214 5.44 -8.89 5.84
C ALA A 214 5.85 -10.24 6.45
N PRO A 215 4.93 -11.20 6.58
CA PRO A 215 5.26 -12.58 6.85
C PRO A 215 6.45 -13.08 6.00
N GLN A 216 7.27 -13.92 6.60
CA GLN A 216 8.43 -14.49 5.92
C GLN A 216 7.97 -15.26 4.68
N GLY A 217 8.60 -14.97 3.53
CA GLY A 217 8.27 -15.62 2.26
C GLY A 217 7.33 -14.84 1.34
N ASP A 218 6.61 -13.83 1.87
CA ASP A 218 5.64 -13.07 1.08
C ASP A 218 6.25 -12.42 -0.16
N ILE A 219 7.45 -11.87 -0.05
CA ILE A 219 8.12 -11.23 -1.19
C ILE A 219 8.38 -12.23 -2.33
N TYR A 220 8.67 -13.49 -2.01
CA TYR A 220 8.89 -14.55 -2.99
C TYR A 220 7.58 -14.99 -3.64
N ALA A 221 6.55 -15.21 -2.82
CA ALA A 221 5.22 -15.61 -3.26
C ALA A 221 4.59 -14.53 -4.17
N LEU A 222 4.57 -13.28 -3.71
CA LEU A 222 3.99 -12.17 -4.46
C LEU A 222 4.76 -11.88 -5.74
N SER A 223 6.09 -12.01 -5.74
CA SER A 223 6.88 -11.88 -6.98
C SER A 223 6.57 -12.97 -7.99
N ARG A 224 6.47 -14.22 -7.54
CA ARG A 224 6.10 -15.34 -8.40
C ARG A 224 4.71 -15.18 -8.99
N LEU A 225 3.74 -14.77 -8.18
CA LEU A 225 2.36 -14.52 -8.62
C LEU A 225 2.27 -13.34 -9.59
N LEU A 226 3.04 -12.27 -9.34
CA LEU A 226 2.99 -11.05 -10.16
C LEU A 226 3.75 -11.19 -11.48
N TYR A 227 4.92 -11.86 -11.49
CA TYR A 227 5.83 -11.88 -12.64
C TYR A 227 6.02 -13.27 -13.27
N GLY A 228 5.51 -14.33 -12.64
CA GLY A 228 5.69 -15.70 -13.12
C GLY A 228 7.03 -16.34 -12.73
N TYR A 229 7.90 -15.61 -12.03
CA TYR A 229 9.19 -16.11 -11.55
C TYR A 229 9.55 -15.50 -10.20
N THR A 230 10.51 -16.14 -9.53
CA THR A 230 11.04 -15.70 -8.25
C THR A 230 12.45 -15.15 -8.49
N PRO A 231 12.68 -13.83 -8.36
CA PRO A 231 14.01 -13.27 -8.52
C PRO A 231 14.89 -13.61 -7.31
N ASP A 232 16.21 -13.54 -7.51
CA ASP A 232 17.17 -13.64 -6.42
C ASP A 232 17.12 -12.36 -5.57
N PHE A 233 16.84 -12.52 -4.28
CA PHE A 233 16.83 -11.43 -3.32
C PHE A 233 18.10 -11.47 -2.47
N ASN A 234 18.58 -10.29 -2.08
CA ASN A 234 19.49 -10.18 -0.96
C ASN A 234 18.70 -10.51 0.33
N VAL A 235 19.15 -11.51 1.07
CA VAL A 235 18.54 -11.93 2.34
C VAL A 235 19.60 -11.94 3.43
N CYS A 236 19.20 -11.51 4.62
CA CYS A 236 20.00 -11.59 5.83
C CYS A 236 19.25 -12.46 6.83
N GLU A 237 19.82 -13.62 7.15
CA GLU A 237 19.28 -14.52 8.18
C GLU A 237 19.90 -14.19 9.54
N SER A 238 19.09 -14.32 10.60
CA SER A 238 19.59 -14.13 11.96
C SER A 238 20.67 -15.18 12.26
N PRO A 239 21.77 -14.82 12.96
CA PRO A 239 22.82 -15.77 13.31
C PRO A 239 22.34 -16.99 14.10
N GLU A 240 21.20 -16.89 14.79
CA GLU A 240 20.59 -18.01 15.54
C GLU A 240 19.86 -19.01 14.63
N THR A 241 19.53 -18.62 13.40
CA THR A 241 18.79 -19.44 12.41
C THR A 241 19.68 -19.88 11.25
N ALA A 242 20.89 -19.34 11.15
CA ALA A 242 21.91 -19.84 10.24
C ALA A 242 22.42 -21.18 10.80
N THR A 243 21.80 -22.29 10.38
CA THR A 243 22.45 -23.59 10.43
C THR A 243 23.82 -23.39 9.77
N GLN A 244 24.89 -23.45 10.58
CA GLN A 244 26.23 -23.43 10.04
C GLN A 244 26.34 -24.59 9.02
N PRO A 245 27.03 -24.38 7.89
CA PRO A 245 27.43 -25.50 7.04
C PRO A 245 28.24 -26.52 7.84
#